data_AF-A0A955PVJ7-F1
#
_entry.id   AF-A0A955PVJ7-F1
#
_cell.length_a   1.000
_cell.length_b   1.000
_cell.length_c   1.000
_cell.angle_alpha   90.00
_cell.angle_beta   90.00
_cell.angle_gamma   90.00
#
_symmetry.space_group_name_H-M   'P 1'
#
loop_
_entity.id
_entity.type
_entity.pdbx_description
1 polymer ?
#
loop_
_entity_poly.entity_id
_entity_poly.type
_entity_poly.pdbx_seq_one_letter_code
_entity_poly.pdbx_strand_id
1 'polypeptide(L)'
;MPLISTTELKRYRFLAAIAEHAPQVLRDLRESVYPAYRKLFPVEEITKAHLAQARGFMWEDFEANEDSPDEAHQNFIFALGTWAEKYNLIEAWVFSAALPTLAFWLTFECNPQWRLPNKLVWCLSRSISWADGHPPPFAFLADSRFYHFRETMEDEMVELRKNFDQWKEQITKEFEKAMEEYKTSTEDRHKTLLGTDSTRQIKHYKWLVYYQVYMLTPAKIADKFAWEPRAYQRKPSTPLGESTVREAVHELAETIGLTLRPDLERGPK
;
A
#
# COMPACT_ATOMS: atom_id res chain seq x y z
N MET A 1 -9.95 -17.40 -1.17
CA MET A 1 -9.10 -16.27 -0.75
C MET A 1 -9.36 -15.99 0.72
N PRO A 2 -8.33 -15.99 1.60
CA PRO A 2 -8.52 -15.54 2.97
C PRO A 2 -8.89 -14.05 2.96
N LEU A 3 -9.92 -13.69 3.72
CA LEU A 3 -10.33 -12.30 3.89
C LEU A 3 -9.21 -11.56 4.64
N ILE A 4 -8.75 -10.42 4.11
CA ILE A 4 -7.83 -9.52 4.83
C ILE A 4 -8.48 -9.18 6.17
N SER A 5 -7.73 -9.30 7.26
CA SER A 5 -8.26 -8.97 8.59
C SER A 5 -8.63 -7.49 8.66
N THR A 6 -9.61 -7.13 9.50
CA THR A 6 -9.99 -5.73 9.71
C THR A 6 -8.80 -4.88 10.17
N THR A 7 -7.90 -5.44 10.98
CA THR A 7 -6.65 -4.79 11.42
C THR A 7 -5.69 -4.52 10.27
N GLU A 8 -5.44 -5.50 9.38
CA GLU A 8 -4.57 -5.30 8.20
C GLU A 8 -5.11 -4.21 7.26
N LEU A 9 -6.43 -4.15 7.05
CA LEU A 9 -7.06 -3.09 6.27
C LEU A 9 -6.85 -1.71 6.91
N LYS A 10 -6.97 -1.60 8.24
CA LYS A 10 -6.72 -0.36 8.97
C LYS A 10 -5.23 0.04 8.91
N ARG A 11 -4.30 -0.91 9.03
CA ARG A 11 -2.85 -0.68 8.81
C ARG A 11 -2.58 -0.13 7.42
N TYR A 12 -3.19 -0.69 6.38
CA TYR A 12 -3.06 -0.17 5.02
C TYR A 12 -3.54 1.27 4.89
N ARG A 13 -4.71 1.58 5.46
CA ARG A 13 -5.25 2.96 5.43
C ARG A 13 -4.33 3.95 6.13
N PHE A 14 -3.69 3.53 7.22
CA PHE A 14 -2.70 4.36 7.89
C PHE A 14 -1.45 4.60 7.00
N LEU A 15 -0.91 3.56 6.37
CA LEU A 15 0.22 3.70 5.42
C LEU A 15 -0.15 4.59 4.23
N ALA A 16 -1.37 4.45 3.68
CA ALA A 16 -1.88 5.32 2.63
C ALA A 16 -1.96 6.78 3.09
N ALA A 17 -2.43 7.03 4.32
CA ALA A 17 -2.44 8.37 4.92
C ALA A 17 -1.02 8.94 5.11
N ILE A 18 -0.02 8.10 5.45
CA ILE A 18 1.40 8.52 5.47
C ILE A 18 1.83 8.98 4.07
N ALA A 19 1.57 8.18 3.03
CA ALA A 19 1.98 8.51 1.66
C ALA A 19 1.30 9.81 1.15
N GLU A 20 0.09 10.10 1.61
CA GLU A 20 -0.65 11.31 1.25
C GLU A 20 -0.22 12.54 2.05
N HIS A 21 -0.15 12.42 3.37
CA HIS A 21 0.01 13.58 4.26
C HIS A 21 1.45 13.78 4.76
N ALA A 22 2.30 12.78 4.62
CA ALA A 22 3.72 12.81 4.98
C ALA A 22 4.60 12.12 3.92
N PRO A 23 4.56 12.57 2.64
CA PRO A 23 5.27 11.92 1.54
C PRO A 23 6.79 11.86 1.73
N GLN A 24 7.35 12.74 2.58
CA GLN A 24 8.76 12.69 2.95
C GLN A 24 9.17 11.37 3.62
N VAL A 25 8.25 10.66 4.30
CA VAL A 25 8.56 9.35 4.92
C VAL A 25 8.99 8.33 3.85
N LEU A 26 8.26 8.29 2.73
CA LEU A 26 8.60 7.41 1.60
C LEU A 26 9.79 7.92 0.80
N ARG A 27 9.97 9.25 0.71
CA ARG A 27 11.15 9.84 0.08
C ARG A 27 12.41 9.44 0.84
N ASP A 28 12.41 9.59 2.15
CA ASP A 28 13.53 9.22 3.01
C ASP A 28 13.75 7.69 2.98
N LEU A 29 12.70 6.88 2.98
CA LEU A 29 12.83 5.43 2.77
C LEU A 29 13.59 5.12 1.46
N ARG A 30 13.25 5.83 0.38
CA ARG A 30 13.91 5.69 -0.92
C ARG A 30 15.34 6.24 -0.96
N GLU A 31 15.62 7.31 -0.23
CA GLU A 31 16.93 7.98 -0.29
C GLU A 31 17.93 7.38 0.70
N SER A 32 17.49 6.99 1.90
CA SER A 32 18.37 6.51 2.97
C SER A 32 18.41 4.98 3.12
N VAL A 33 17.33 4.27 2.81
CA VAL A 33 17.24 2.81 3.04
C VAL A 33 17.40 2.01 1.76
N TYR A 34 16.74 2.43 0.67
CA TYR A 34 16.80 1.71 -0.60
C TYR A 34 18.21 1.46 -1.14
N PRO A 35 19.19 2.39 -1.04
CA PRO A 35 20.56 2.09 -1.48
C PRO A 35 21.21 0.92 -0.74
N ALA A 36 20.93 0.75 0.56
CA ALA A 36 21.42 -0.38 1.34
C ALA A 36 20.69 -1.68 0.93
N TYR A 37 19.36 -1.62 0.78
CA TYR A 37 18.56 -2.75 0.29
C TYR A 37 19.03 -3.23 -1.10
N ARG A 38 19.31 -2.30 -2.01
CA ARG A 38 19.77 -2.59 -3.38
C ARG A 38 21.13 -3.29 -3.42
N LYS A 39 21.98 -3.13 -2.40
CA LYS A 39 23.26 -3.86 -2.31
C LYS A 39 23.08 -5.34 -1.95
N LEU A 40 21.97 -5.70 -1.29
CA LEU A 40 21.64 -7.10 -0.97
C LEU A 40 21.28 -7.90 -2.24
N PHE A 41 20.83 -7.20 -3.28
CA PHE A 41 20.33 -7.79 -4.51
C PHE A 41 20.98 -7.07 -5.71
N PRO A 42 22.25 -7.38 -6.04
CA PRO A 42 22.90 -6.81 -7.22
C PRO A 42 22.11 -7.15 -8.48
N VAL A 43 21.88 -6.15 -9.34
CA VAL A 43 20.94 -6.20 -10.47
C VAL A 43 21.24 -7.35 -11.44
N GLU A 44 22.53 -7.70 -11.56
CA GLU A 44 23.05 -8.77 -12.40
C GLU A 44 22.57 -10.17 -11.94
N GLU A 45 22.19 -10.32 -10.67
CA GLU A 45 21.79 -11.60 -10.05
C GLU A 45 20.30 -11.65 -9.67
N ILE A 46 19.54 -10.58 -9.97
CA ILE A 46 18.11 -10.54 -9.68
C ILE A 46 17.36 -11.39 -10.70
N THR A 47 17.07 -12.63 -10.31
CA THR A 47 16.11 -13.47 -11.03
C THR A 47 14.67 -13.07 -10.68
N LYS A 48 13.72 -13.39 -11.56
CA LYS A 48 12.28 -13.26 -11.26
C LYS A 48 11.87 -14.02 -9.99
N ALA A 49 12.57 -15.12 -9.68
CA ALA A 49 12.34 -15.90 -8.46
C ALA A 49 12.78 -15.15 -7.19
N HIS A 50 13.91 -14.44 -7.23
CA HIS A 50 14.36 -13.59 -6.11
C HIS A 50 13.37 -12.47 -5.81
N LEU A 51 12.82 -11.81 -6.84
CA LEU A 51 11.79 -10.78 -6.65
C LEU A 51 10.46 -11.36 -6.13
N ALA A 52 10.10 -12.58 -6.54
CA ALA A 52 8.90 -13.25 -6.03
C ALA A 52 9.07 -13.67 -4.56
N GLN A 53 10.25 -14.13 -4.17
CA GLN A 53 10.57 -14.45 -2.78
C GLN A 53 10.63 -13.18 -1.91
N ALA A 54 11.29 -12.11 -2.36
CA ALA A 54 11.33 -10.80 -1.67
C ALA A 54 9.94 -10.22 -1.37
N ARG A 55 8.92 -10.59 -2.14
CA ARG A 55 7.52 -10.19 -1.93
C ARG A 55 6.83 -11.04 -0.85
N GLY A 56 7.26 -12.27 -0.61
CA GLY A 56 6.65 -13.17 0.37
C GLY A 56 7.23 -13.08 1.79
N PHE A 57 8.41 -12.47 1.96
CA PHE A 57 9.09 -12.45 3.25
C PHE A 57 8.34 -11.61 4.30
N MET A 58 8.16 -12.22 5.46
CA MET A 58 7.87 -11.50 6.68
C MET A 58 9.15 -10.86 7.22
N TRP A 59 9.03 -9.73 7.93
CA TRP A 59 10.20 -9.10 8.54
C TRP A 59 10.93 -10.07 9.49
N GLU A 60 10.18 -10.88 10.23
CA GLU A 60 10.72 -11.85 11.17
C GLU A 60 11.60 -12.91 10.48
N ASP A 61 11.22 -13.35 9.28
CA ASP A 61 12.01 -14.31 8.49
C ASP A 61 13.30 -13.66 7.95
N PHE A 62 13.24 -12.35 7.67
CA PHE A 62 14.37 -11.58 7.19
C PHE A 62 15.39 -11.34 8.32
N GLU A 63 14.91 -11.01 9.51
CA GLU A 63 15.73 -10.79 10.71
C GLU A 63 16.35 -12.09 11.26
N ALA A 64 15.62 -13.20 11.24
CA ALA A 64 16.07 -14.49 11.77
C ALA A 64 17.11 -15.22 10.90
N ASN A 65 17.50 -14.68 9.74
CA ASN A 65 18.50 -15.28 8.87
C ASN A 65 19.91 -15.02 9.45
N GLU A 66 20.23 -15.72 10.54
CA GLU A 66 21.35 -15.47 11.47
C GLU A 66 22.68 -16.15 11.12
N ASP A 67 22.75 -17.01 10.09
CA ASP A 67 23.92 -17.89 9.89
C ASP A 67 25.23 -17.17 9.51
N SER A 68 25.19 -15.85 9.30
CA SER A 68 26.28 -14.86 9.42
C SER A 68 25.89 -13.68 8.51
N PRO A 69 25.09 -12.72 8.98
CA PRO A 69 24.67 -11.61 8.13
C PRO A 69 25.92 -10.87 7.65
N ASP A 70 26.10 -10.83 6.33
CA ASP A 70 27.17 -10.07 5.72
C ASP A 70 27.03 -8.57 6.08
N GLU A 71 28.10 -7.81 5.84
CA GLU A 71 28.12 -6.38 6.14
C GLU A 71 26.97 -5.63 5.44
N ALA A 72 26.52 -6.09 4.26
CA ALA A 72 25.43 -5.47 3.52
C ALA A 72 24.09 -5.66 4.25
N HIS A 73 23.81 -6.85 4.77
CA HIS A 73 22.61 -7.15 5.55
C HIS A 73 22.56 -6.30 6.83
N GLN A 74 23.65 -6.24 7.60
CA GLN A 74 23.71 -5.41 8.81
C GLN A 74 23.49 -3.92 8.50
N ASN A 75 24.12 -3.41 7.43
CA ASN A 75 23.95 -2.04 6.99
C ASN A 75 22.48 -1.74 6.59
N PHE A 76 21.80 -2.70 5.96
CA PHE A 76 20.38 -2.55 5.61
C PHE A 76 19.49 -2.52 6.86
N ILE A 77 19.65 -3.46 7.79
CA ILE A 77 18.88 -3.49 9.05
C ILE A 77 19.06 -2.16 9.80
N PHE A 78 20.31 -1.70 9.94
CA PHE A 78 20.63 -0.44 10.60
C PHE A 78 19.97 0.77 9.91
N ALA A 79 20.04 0.84 8.58
CA ALA A 79 19.43 1.92 7.81
C ALA A 79 17.90 1.94 7.95
N LEU A 80 17.25 0.76 7.89
CA LEU A 80 15.81 0.63 8.04
C LEU A 80 15.36 0.98 9.48
N GLY A 81 16.09 0.50 10.50
CA GLY A 81 15.84 0.85 11.90
C GLY A 81 15.94 2.35 12.16
N THR A 82 17.02 2.98 11.68
CA THR A 82 17.22 4.44 11.81
C THR A 82 16.10 5.24 11.14
N TRP A 83 15.66 4.81 9.95
CA TRP A 83 14.53 5.42 9.25
C TRP A 83 13.23 5.29 10.05
N ALA A 84 12.95 4.12 10.61
CA ALA A 84 11.73 3.87 11.39
C ALA A 84 11.72 4.66 12.70
N GLU A 85 12.85 4.70 13.42
CA GLU A 85 13.00 5.48 14.65
C GLU A 85 12.76 6.97 14.41
N LYS A 86 13.32 7.54 13.33
CA LYS A 86 13.12 8.94 12.95
C LYS A 86 11.65 9.34 12.87
N TYR A 87 10.77 8.41 12.49
CA TYR A 87 9.34 8.65 12.28
C TYR A 87 8.43 7.99 13.33
N ASN A 88 8.98 7.33 14.34
CA ASN A 88 8.23 6.55 15.34
C ASN A 88 7.36 5.46 14.66
N LEU A 89 7.96 4.71 13.74
CA LEU A 89 7.33 3.63 12.98
C LEU A 89 8.12 2.31 13.12
N ILE A 90 8.43 1.94 14.36
CA ILE A 90 9.37 0.85 14.73
C ILE A 90 8.72 -0.54 14.76
N GLU A 91 7.45 -0.64 14.41
CA GLU A 91 6.69 -1.87 14.52
C GLU A 91 7.04 -2.85 13.39
N ALA A 92 7.14 -4.14 13.72
CA ALA A 92 7.47 -5.21 12.77
C ALA A 92 6.55 -5.23 11.52
N TRP A 93 5.28 -4.87 11.68
CA TRP A 93 4.35 -4.81 10.54
C TRP A 93 4.64 -3.64 9.60
N VAL A 94 5.28 -2.56 10.07
CA VAL A 94 5.77 -1.46 9.21
C VAL A 94 6.97 -1.94 8.40
N PHE A 95 7.93 -2.62 9.04
CA PHE A 95 9.07 -3.21 8.31
C PHE A 95 8.61 -4.21 7.25
N SER A 96 7.62 -5.04 7.59
CA SER A 96 6.97 -5.97 6.67
C SER A 96 6.26 -5.26 5.50
N ALA A 97 5.89 -3.99 5.63
CA ALA A 97 5.35 -3.18 4.54
C ALA A 97 6.45 -2.42 3.76
N ALA A 98 7.56 -2.08 4.41
CA ALA A 98 8.71 -1.44 3.78
C ALA A 98 9.42 -2.39 2.82
N LEU A 99 9.67 -3.64 3.21
CA LEU A 99 10.33 -4.65 2.36
C LEU A 99 9.69 -4.81 0.96
N PRO A 100 8.38 -5.10 0.83
CA PRO A 100 7.75 -5.22 -0.48
C PRO A 100 7.72 -3.90 -1.25
N THR A 101 7.71 -2.75 -0.55
CA THR A 101 7.84 -1.43 -1.18
C THR A 101 9.23 -1.23 -1.81
N LEU A 102 10.29 -1.65 -1.11
CA LEU A 102 11.67 -1.62 -1.62
C LEU A 102 11.86 -2.60 -2.78
N ALA A 103 11.35 -3.82 -2.66
CA ALA A 103 11.36 -4.83 -3.72
C ALA A 103 10.59 -4.36 -4.97
N PHE A 104 9.48 -3.64 -4.77
CA PHE A 104 8.73 -3.01 -5.85
C PHE A 104 9.58 -1.97 -6.59
N TRP A 105 10.23 -1.05 -5.87
CA TRP A 105 11.12 -0.06 -6.52
C TRP A 105 12.28 -0.69 -7.28
N LEU A 106 12.89 -1.74 -6.71
CA LEU A 106 13.95 -2.50 -7.36
C LEU A 106 13.48 -3.13 -8.68
N THR A 107 12.24 -3.63 -8.71
CA THR A 107 11.64 -4.21 -9.93
C THR A 107 11.57 -3.19 -11.08
N PHE A 108 11.21 -1.93 -10.79
CA PHE A 108 11.15 -0.87 -11.81
C PHE A 108 12.53 -0.48 -12.31
N GLU A 109 13.52 -0.48 -11.44
CA GLU A 109 14.89 -0.18 -11.84
C GLU A 109 15.48 -1.25 -12.76
N CYS A 110 15.15 -2.52 -12.52
CA CYS A 110 15.59 -3.64 -13.34
C CYS A 110 14.82 -3.77 -14.67
N ASN A 111 13.73 -3.01 -14.86
CA ASN A 111 12.91 -3.09 -16.06
C ASN A 111 12.82 -1.72 -16.76
N PRO A 112 13.69 -1.46 -17.77
CA PRO A 112 13.77 -0.15 -18.44
C PRO A 112 12.47 0.32 -19.10
N GLN A 113 11.55 -0.60 -19.40
CA GLN A 113 10.26 -0.28 -20.00
C GLN A 113 9.26 0.27 -18.97
N TRP A 114 9.51 0.06 -17.68
CA TRP A 114 8.61 0.43 -16.61
C TRP A 114 9.01 1.78 -16.06
N ARG A 115 8.09 2.75 -16.12
CA ARG A 115 8.30 4.06 -15.49
C ARG A 115 7.78 4.01 -14.07
N LEU A 116 8.63 4.36 -13.10
CA LEU A 116 8.17 4.57 -11.74
C LEU A 116 7.04 5.61 -11.73
N PRO A 117 5.97 5.40 -10.95
CA PRO A 117 4.95 6.41 -10.77
C PRO A 117 5.57 7.68 -10.18
N ASN A 118 5.09 8.86 -10.64
CA ASN A 118 5.54 10.16 -10.14
C ASN A 118 5.31 10.34 -8.62
N LYS A 119 4.38 9.58 -8.06
CA LYS A 119 4.06 9.56 -6.62
C LYS A 119 4.54 8.24 -6.01
N LEU A 120 5.35 8.35 -4.95
CA LEU A 120 5.74 7.18 -4.15
C LEU A 120 4.51 6.64 -3.39
N VAL A 121 4.35 5.33 -3.43
CA VAL A 121 3.26 4.60 -2.77
C VAL A 121 3.83 3.38 -2.06
N TRP A 122 3.18 2.97 -0.98
CA TRP A 122 3.46 1.69 -0.33
C TRP A 122 3.02 0.54 -1.24
N CYS A 123 3.85 -0.49 -1.39
CA CYS A 123 3.47 -1.73 -2.04
C CYS A 123 3.14 -2.76 -0.97
N LEU A 124 1.87 -3.14 -0.85
CA LEU A 124 1.46 -4.19 0.08
C LEU A 124 1.36 -5.53 -0.65
N SER A 125 2.19 -6.48 -0.24
CA SER A 125 2.39 -7.73 -0.99
C SER A 125 1.26 -8.77 -0.87
N ARG A 126 0.38 -8.65 0.12
CA ARG A 126 -0.49 -9.79 0.47
C ARG A 126 -1.74 -10.00 -0.40
N SER A 127 -2.12 -9.11 -1.31
CA SER A 127 -3.40 -9.26 -2.03
C SER A 127 -3.51 -8.57 -3.40
N ILE A 128 -2.40 -8.34 -4.09
CA ILE A 128 -2.47 -8.18 -5.54
C ILE A 128 -1.70 -9.35 -6.11
N SER A 129 -2.40 -10.47 -6.27
CA SER A 129 -1.94 -11.60 -7.06
C SER A 129 -1.62 -11.09 -8.46
N TRP A 130 -0.36 -10.74 -8.71
CA TRP A 130 0.15 -10.75 -10.08
C TRP A 130 0.17 -12.18 -10.65
N ALA A 131 -0.10 -13.20 -9.81
CA ALA A 131 -0.37 -14.57 -10.22
C ALA A 131 -1.56 -14.67 -11.19
N ASP A 132 -2.46 -13.68 -11.24
CA ASP A 132 -3.55 -13.59 -12.22
C ASP A 132 -3.18 -12.74 -13.46
N GLY A 133 -1.92 -12.35 -13.62
CA GLY A 133 -1.45 -11.74 -14.88
C GLY A 133 -1.98 -10.33 -15.15
N HIS A 134 -2.38 -9.56 -14.14
CA HIS A 134 -2.77 -8.15 -14.32
C HIS A 134 -1.60 -7.21 -14.03
N PRO A 135 -0.74 -6.82 -14.99
CA PRO A 135 0.27 -5.75 -14.86
C PRO A 135 -0.42 -4.39 -14.53
N PRO A 136 0.33 -3.36 -14.04
CA PRO A 136 -0.25 -2.05 -13.73
C PRO A 136 -1.06 -1.58 -14.94
N PRO A 137 -2.14 -0.80 -14.76
CA PRO A 137 -3.09 -0.47 -15.81
C PRO A 137 -2.33 -0.09 -17.08
N PHE A 138 -2.40 -1.00 -18.06
CA PHE A 138 -1.67 -0.88 -19.30
C PHE A 138 -1.94 0.50 -19.90
N ALA A 139 -0.89 1.26 -20.18
CA ALA A 139 -0.97 2.24 -21.24
C ALA A 139 -1.14 1.43 -22.53
N PHE A 140 -2.33 1.48 -23.14
CA PHE A 140 -2.54 0.97 -24.49
C PHE A 140 -1.57 1.69 -25.42
N LEU A 141 -0.42 1.08 -25.71
CA LEU A 141 0.31 1.36 -26.93
C LEU A 141 -0.45 0.62 -28.02
N ALA A 142 -1.32 1.35 -28.70
CA ALA A 142 -1.98 0.91 -29.90
C ALA A 142 -0.92 0.70 -31.00
N ASP A 143 -0.30 -0.47 -31.04
CA ASP A 143 0.34 -0.96 -32.25
C ASP A 143 -0.51 -2.11 -32.79
N SER A 144 -1.14 -1.80 -33.92
CA SER A 144 -1.95 -2.70 -34.69
C SER A 144 -1.02 -3.64 -35.45
N ARG A 145 -1.19 -4.95 -35.22
CA ARG A 145 -1.28 -5.99 -36.27
C ARG A 145 -1.36 -7.41 -35.70
N PHE A 146 -2.51 -8.03 -35.96
CA PHE A 146 -2.83 -9.47 -35.94
C PHE A 146 -2.69 -10.23 -34.62
N TYR A 147 -3.82 -10.68 -34.07
CA TYR A 147 -3.87 -11.75 -33.08
C TYR A 147 -4.35 -13.04 -33.75
N HIS A 148 -3.57 -14.11 -33.62
CA HIS A 148 -4.03 -15.47 -33.91
C HIS A 148 -4.37 -16.15 -32.59
N PHE A 149 -5.61 -16.60 -32.43
CA PHE A 149 -6.02 -17.44 -31.31
C PHE A 149 -6.04 -18.89 -31.77
N ARG A 150 -5.38 -19.77 -31.01
CA ARG A 150 -5.43 -21.22 -31.18
C ARG A 150 -5.88 -21.81 -29.85
N GLU A 151 -7.11 -22.30 -29.81
CA GLU A 151 -7.63 -23.01 -28.65
C GLU A 151 -7.39 -24.50 -28.90
N THR A 152 -6.53 -25.13 -28.11
CA THR A 152 -6.31 -26.58 -28.15
C THR A 152 -7.19 -27.21 -27.08
N MET A 153 -8.31 -27.80 -27.52
CA MET A 153 -8.98 -28.87 -26.77
C MET A 153 -8.62 -30.17 -27.48
N GLU A 154 -8.01 -31.09 -26.73
CA GLU A 154 -7.69 -32.43 -27.21
C GLU A 154 -8.99 -33.14 -27.65
N ASP A 155 -8.98 -33.59 -28.90
CA ASP A 155 -9.85 -34.58 -29.54
C ASP A 155 -11.16 -34.22 -30.27
N GLU A 156 -11.70 -33.00 -30.25
CA GLU A 156 -12.77 -32.62 -31.20
C GLU A 156 -12.64 -31.17 -31.69
N MET A 157 -12.11 -30.99 -32.92
CA MET A 157 -12.17 -29.70 -33.63
C MET A 157 -13.61 -29.41 -34.06
N VAL A 158 -14.40 -28.82 -33.16
CA VAL A 158 -15.63 -28.12 -33.55
C VAL A 158 -15.20 -26.77 -34.14
N GLU A 159 -15.25 -26.64 -35.48
CA GLU A 159 -15.21 -25.33 -36.14
C GLU A 159 -16.41 -24.50 -35.63
N LEU A 160 -16.22 -23.75 -34.55
CA LEU A 160 -17.10 -22.63 -34.21
C LEU A 160 -16.89 -21.56 -35.29
N ARG A 161 -17.57 -21.72 -36.43
CA ARG A 161 -17.75 -20.64 -37.41
C ARG A 161 -18.71 -19.60 -36.83
N LYS A 162 -18.27 -18.90 -35.80
CA LYS A 162 -18.72 -17.54 -35.55
C LYS A 162 -17.86 -16.67 -36.46
N ASN A 163 -18.48 -15.82 -37.27
CA ASN A 163 -17.69 -14.79 -37.95
C ASN A 163 -17.04 -13.90 -36.86
N PHE A 164 -15.90 -13.29 -37.17
CA PHE A 164 -15.13 -12.53 -36.19
C PHE A 164 -15.98 -11.49 -35.45
N ASP A 165 -16.99 -10.92 -36.11
CA ASP A 165 -17.92 -9.96 -35.54
C ASP A 165 -18.80 -10.58 -34.43
N GLN A 166 -19.32 -11.80 -34.62
CA GLN A 166 -20.09 -12.52 -33.60
C GLN A 166 -19.23 -12.92 -32.39
N TRP A 167 -17.99 -13.35 -32.62
CA TRP A 167 -17.06 -13.65 -31.52
C TRP A 167 -16.68 -12.38 -30.75
N LYS A 168 -16.36 -11.30 -31.47
CA LYS A 168 -16.04 -9.99 -30.89
C LYS A 168 -17.21 -9.45 -30.07
N GLU A 169 -18.44 -9.55 -30.57
CA GLU A 169 -19.63 -9.13 -29.85
C GLU A 169 -19.82 -9.96 -28.57
N GLN A 170 -19.64 -11.28 -28.64
CA GLN A 170 -19.75 -12.14 -27.46
C GLN A 170 -18.69 -11.81 -26.41
N ILE A 171 -17.41 -11.73 -26.78
CA ILE A 171 -16.32 -11.42 -25.85
C ILE A 171 -16.47 -10.01 -25.27
N THR A 172 -16.95 -9.05 -26.07
CA THR A 172 -17.24 -7.70 -25.55
C THR A 172 -18.34 -7.76 -24.49
N LYS A 173 -19.43 -8.49 -24.73
CA LYS A 173 -20.51 -8.67 -23.74
C LYS A 173 -20.05 -9.40 -22.48
N GLU A 174 -19.23 -10.44 -22.63
CA GLU A 174 -18.67 -11.18 -21.50
C GLU A 174 -17.71 -10.30 -20.68
N PHE A 175 -16.89 -9.49 -21.35
CA PHE A 175 -16.00 -8.53 -20.69
C PHE A 175 -16.79 -7.42 -19.99
N GLU A 176 -17.79 -6.82 -20.63
CA GLU A 176 -18.68 -5.82 -20.02
C GLU A 176 -19.40 -6.39 -18.80
N LYS A 177 -19.91 -7.62 -18.90
CA LYS A 177 -20.52 -8.33 -17.77
C LYS A 177 -19.51 -8.55 -16.65
N ALA A 178 -18.31 -9.04 -16.94
CA ALA A 178 -17.27 -9.22 -15.94
C ALA A 178 -16.83 -7.90 -15.30
N MET A 179 -16.79 -6.81 -16.07
CA MET A 179 -16.49 -5.46 -15.57
C MET A 179 -17.61 -4.93 -14.66
N GLU A 180 -18.89 -5.14 -15.00
CA GLU A 180 -20.01 -4.72 -14.15
C GLU A 180 -20.12 -5.60 -12.90
N GLU A 181 -19.85 -6.90 -13.01
CA GLU A 181 -19.73 -7.81 -11.85
C GLU A 181 -18.55 -7.41 -10.96
N TYR A 182 -17.40 -7.06 -11.54
CA TYR A 182 -16.25 -6.54 -10.80
C TYR A 182 -16.59 -5.22 -10.12
N LYS A 183 -17.26 -4.29 -10.82
CA LYS A 183 -17.69 -3.00 -10.27
C LYS A 183 -18.69 -3.19 -9.13
N THR A 184 -19.69 -4.04 -9.30
CA THR A 184 -20.68 -4.36 -8.26
C THR A 184 -20.01 -5.05 -7.07
N SER A 185 -19.15 -6.03 -7.33
CA SER A 185 -18.37 -6.73 -6.30
C SER A 185 -17.41 -5.80 -5.57
N THR A 186 -16.77 -4.85 -6.27
CA THR A 186 -15.90 -3.85 -5.65
C THR A 186 -16.70 -2.81 -4.89
N GLU A 187 -17.86 -2.36 -5.36
CA GLU A 187 -18.76 -1.46 -4.63
C GLU A 187 -19.35 -2.14 -3.39
N ASP A 188 -19.75 -3.40 -3.48
CA ASP A 188 -20.29 -4.16 -2.34
C ASP A 188 -19.19 -4.57 -1.36
N ARG A 189 -18.00 -4.92 -1.84
CA ARG A 189 -16.81 -5.03 -0.99
C ARG A 189 -16.44 -3.70 -0.38
N HIS A 190 -16.57 -2.58 -1.10
CA HIS A 190 -16.33 -1.25 -0.56
C HIS A 190 -17.34 -0.95 0.56
N LYS A 191 -18.63 -1.23 0.36
CA LYS A 191 -19.68 -1.09 1.39
C LYS A 191 -19.49 -2.03 2.59
N THR A 192 -19.02 -3.25 2.36
CA THR A 192 -18.85 -4.29 3.40
C THR A 192 -17.52 -4.15 4.16
N LEU A 193 -16.43 -3.78 3.48
CA LEU A 193 -15.10 -3.54 4.06
C LEU A 193 -14.94 -2.13 4.63
N LEU A 194 -15.68 -1.13 4.11
CA LEU A 194 -15.94 0.14 4.79
C LEU A 194 -17.23 0.04 5.58
N GLY A 195 -17.39 -0.99 6.43
CA GLY A 195 -18.56 -1.10 7.29
C GLY A 195 -18.81 0.22 8.02
N THR A 196 -19.66 1.08 7.47
CA THR A 196 -19.93 2.45 7.94
C THR A 196 -18.71 3.17 8.54
N ASP A 197 -17.53 3.09 7.92
CA ASP A 197 -16.39 3.87 8.39
C ASP A 197 -16.65 5.32 8.00
N SER A 198 -17.38 6.00 8.89
CA SER A 198 -17.81 7.38 8.70
C SER A 198 -16.61 8.23 8.30
N THR A 199 -16.83 9.29 7.51
CA THR A 199 -15.79 10.27 7.14
C THR A 199 -14.96 10.76 8.34
N ARG A 200 -15.48 10.65 9.55
CA ARG A 200 -14.78 10.85 10.83
C ARG A 200 -13.54 9.96 10.97
N GLN A 201 -13.61 8.67 10.63
CA GLN A 201 -12.49 7.74 10.75
C GLN A 201 -11.33 8.03 9.77
N ILE A 202 -11.63 8.53 8.56
CA ILE A 202 -10.56 8.93 7.61
C ILE A 202 -9.69 10.04 8.21
N LYS A 203 -10.30 10.99 8.92
CA LYS A 203 -9.57 12.05 9.61
C LYS A 203 -8.69 11.53 10.73
N HIS A 204 -9.07 10.43 11.39
CA HIS A 204 -8.27 9.85 12.48
C HIS A 204 -6.92 9.36 11.97
N TYR A 205 -6.84 8.74 10.79
CA TYR A 205 -5.56 8.36 10.18
C TYR A 205 -4.67 9.57 9.92
N LYS A 206 -5.24 10.64 9.36
CA LYS A 206 -4.52 11.91 9.14
C LYS A 206 -4.00 12.48 10.47
N TRP A 207 -4.82 12.50 11.52
CA TRP A 207 -4.40 12.95 12.85
C TRP A 207 -3.28 12.09 13.43
N LEU A 208 -3.37 10.77 13.28
CA LEU A 208 -2.33 9.84 13.72
C LEU A 208 -1.00 10.08 12.99
N VAL A 209 -1.03 10.38 11.69
CA VAL A 209 0.18 10.79 10.93
C VAL A 209 0.77 12.09 11.48
N TYR A 210 -0.06 13.12 11.72
CA TYR A 210 0.41 14.38 12.32
C TYR A 210 0.95 14.21 13.72
N TYR A 211 0.36 13.30 14.50
CA TYR A 211 0.89 12.91 15.78
C TYR A 211 2.24 12.24 15.55
N GLN A 212 2.32 11.01 15.03
CA GLN A 212 3.56 10.22 14.98
C GLN A 212 4.70 10.85 14.17
N VAL A 213 4.41 11.27 12.94
CA VAL A 213 5.46 11.68 11.98
C VAL A 213 5.88 13.14 12.17
N TYR A 214 4.92 14.03 12.44
CA TYR A 214 5.18 15.48 12.51
C TYR A 214 5.38 16.03 13.91
N MET A 215 5.36 15.18 14.94
CA MET A 215 5.57 15.62 16.33
C MET A 215 4.57 16.67 16.83
N LEU A 216 3.34 16.67 16.31
CA LEU A 216 2.29 17.56 16.80
C LEU A 216 1.59 16.98 18.03
N THR A 217 1.29 17.85 18.99
CA THR A 217 0.44 17.51 20.13
C THR A 217 -1.03 17.44 19.71
N PRO A 218 -1.89 16.72 20.45
CA PRO A 218 -3.32 16.69 20.17
C PRO A 218 -3.97 18.08 20.10
N ALA A 219 -3.51 19.05 20.90
CA ALA A 219 -3.98 20.43 20.87
C ALA A 219 -3.63 21.14 19.54
N LYS A 220 -2.37 21.03 19.09
CA LYS A 220 -1.94 21.62 17.81
C LYS A 220 -2.67 20.98 16.62
N ILE A 221 -2.94 19.68 16.69
CA ILE A 221 -3.76 18.99 15.69
C ILE A 221 -5.18 19.55 15.76
N ALA A 222 -5.80 19.62 16.93
CA ALA A 222 -7.14 20.18 17.10
C ALA A 222 -7.27 21.59 16.49
N ASP A 223 -6.33 22.49 16.79
CA ASP A 223 -6.28 23.85 16.25
C ASP A 223 -6.11 23.86 14.73
N LYS A 224 -5.19 23.04 14.21
CA LYS A 224 -4.93 22.93 12.77
C LYS A 224 -6.16 22.47 11.99
N PHE A 225 -6.97 21.60 12.60
CA PHE A 225 -8.16 21.01 11.99
C PHE A 225 -9.47 21.69 12.41
N ALA A 226 -9.42 22.69 13.29
CA ALA A 226 -10.60 23.43 13.76
C ALA A 226 -11.32 24.15 12.61
N TRP A 227 -10.58 24.56 11.58
CA TRP A 227 -11.07 25.38 10.47
C TRP A 227 -11.26 24.62 9.15
N GLU A 228 -11.04 23.30 9.11
CA GLU A 228 -11.31 22.54 7.89
C GLU A 228 -12.80 22.64 7.53
N PRO A 229 -13.16 23.15 6.34
CA PRO A 229 -14.55 23.27 5.92
C PRO A 229 -15.22 21.89 5.98
N ARG A 230 -16.20 21.74 6.86
CA ARG A 230 -17.05 20.56 6.85
C ARG A 230 -17.97 20.71 5.66
N ALA A 231 -17.60 20.08 4.53
CA ALA A 231 -18.24 20.20 3.22
C ALA A 231 -19.78 20.06 3.19
N TYR A 232 -20.41 19.61 4.29
CA TYR A 232 -21.85 19.39 4.39
C TYR A 232 -22.53 19.96 5.64
N GLN A 233 -21.85 20.74 6.51
CA GLN A 233 -22.50 21.28 7.71
C GLN A 233 -22.96 22.74 7.52
N ARG A 234 -24.28 22.93 7.53
CA ARG A 234 -24.94 24.25 7.51
C ARG A 234 -24.84 25.03 8.83
N LYS A 235 -24.33 24.42 9.90
CA LYS A 235 -24.18 25.05 11.22
C LYS A 235 -22.70 25.24 11.55
N PRO A 236 -22.32 26.33 12.25
CA PRO A 236 -20.98 26.49 12.78
C PRO A 236 -20.66 25.28 13.66
N SER A 237 -19.64 24.52 13.28
CA SER A 237 -19.28 23.33 14.00
C SER A 237 -18.62 23.70 15.32
N THR A 238 -18.98 22.99 16.39
CA THR A 238 -18.22 23.01 17.64
C THR A 238 -16.73 22.79 17.29
N PRO A 239 -15.83 23.66 17.80
CA PRO A 239 -14.40 23.51 17.55
C PRO A 239 -13.94 22.12 17.99
N LEU A 240 -13.02 21.54 17.22
CA LEU A 240 -12.46 20.23 17.51
C LEU A 240 -11.70 20.32 18.85
N GLY A 241 -12.10 19.52 19.83
CA GLY A 241 -11.45 19.52 21.15
C GLY A 241 -10.20 18.65 21.15
N GLU A 242 -9.20 19.04 21.95
CA GLU A 242 -7.97 18.27 22.17
C GLU A 242 -8.27 16.82 22.60
N SER A 243 -9.19 16.64 23.56
CA SER A 243 -9.57 15.32 24.06
C SER A 243 -10.10 14.40 22.96
N THR A 244 -10.81 14.95 21.97
CA THR A 244 -11.36 14.19 20.84
C THR A 244 -10.26 13.68 19.94
N VAL A 245 -9.23 14.50 19.68
CA VAL A 245 -8.07 14.08 18.88
C VAL A 245 -7.28 13.03 19.64
N ARG A 246 -7.04 13.24 20.93
CA ARG A 246 -6.28 12.30 21.77
C ARG A 246 -6.92 10.92 21.79
N GLU A 247 -8.21 10.85 22.09
CA GLU A 247 -8.98 9.60 22.13
C GLU A 247 -8.94 8.88 20.78
N ALA A 248 -9.20 9.61 19.68
CA ALA A 248 -9.18 9.05 18.33
C ALA A 248 -7.79 8.52 17.90
N VAL A 249 -6.71 9.21 18.29
CA VAL A 249 -5.33 8.79 18.01
C VAL A 249 -4.98 7.52 18.80
N HIS A 250 -5.33 7.47 20.09
CA HIS A 250 -5.11 6.28 20.93
C HIS A 250 -5.87 5.06 20.45
N GLU A 251 -7.19 5.18 20.25
CA GLU A 251 -8.04 4.08 19.80
C GLU A 251 -7.56 3.51 18.46
N LEU A 252 -7.19 4.39 17.52
CA LEU A 252 -6.70 3.96 16.22
C LEU A 252 -5.33 3.27 16.32
N ALA A 253 -4.41 3.83 17.11
CA ALA A 253 -3.08 3.25 17.30
C ALA A 253 -3.15 1.86 17.95
N GLU A 254 -3.95 1.69 19.00
CA GLU A 254 -4.22 0.40 19.63
C GLU A 254 -4.78 -0.60 18.62
N THR A 255 -5.78 -0.18 17.84
CA THR A 255 -6.43 -1.03 16.84
C THR A 255 -5.47 -1.56 15.78
N ILE A 256 -4.51 -0.74 15.33
CA ILE A 256 -3.52 -1.14 14.32
C ILE A 256 -2.26 -1.75 14.92
N GLY A 257 -2.14 -1.79 16.25
CA GLY A 257 -0.93 -2.21 16.95
C GLY A 257 0.26 -1.31 16.64
N LEU A 258 0.06 0.00 16.70
CA LEU A 258 1.10 1.03 16.60
C LEU A 258 1.40 1.55 18.01
N THR A 259 2.66 1.51 18.42
CA THR A 259 3.11 2.10 19.67
C THR A 259 3.17 3.61 19.47
N LEU A 260 2.27 4.34 20.12
CA LEU A 260 2.37 5.79 20.15
C LEU A 260 3.71 6.18 20.76
N ARG A 261 4.35 7.20 20.19
CA ARG A 261 5.52 7.78 20.85
C ARG A 261 5.15 8.16 22.29
N PRO A 262 6.09 8.07 23.25
CA PRO A 262 5.83 8.58 24.59
C PRO A 262 5.33 10.02 24.46
N ASP A 263 4.17 10.29 25.08
CA ASP A 263 3.61 11.63 25.10
C ASP A 263 4.71 12.61 25.53
N LEU A 264 4.69 13.80 24.96
CA LEU A 264 5.25 14.97 25.64
C LEU A 264 4.37 15.19 26.88
N GLU A 265 4.52 14.30 27.86
CA GLU A 265 3.80 14.35 29.11
C GLU A 265 4.12 15.70 29.74
N ARG A 266 3.08 16.54 29.81
CA ARG A 266 3.10 17.90 30.35
C ARG A 266 3.69 18.92 29.37
N GLY A 267 2.80 19.52 28.58
CA GLY A 267 2.92 20.98 28.41
C GLY A 267 3.05 21.63 29.80
N PRO A 268 3.85 22.71 29.95
CA PRO A 268 4.02 23.35 31.25
C PRO A 268 2.65 23.63 31.86
N LYS A 269 2.45 23.19 33.10
CA LYS A 269 1.28 23.57 33.90
C LYS A 269 1.27 25.08 34.10
#